data_AF-A0A0A8JHT7-F1
#
_entry.id   AF-A0A0A8JHT7-F1
#
_cell.length_a   1.000
_cell.length_b   1.000
_cell.length_c   1.000
_cell.angle_alpha   90.00
_cell.angle_beta   90.00
_cell.angle_gamma   90.00
#
_symmetry.space_group_name_H-M   'P 1'
#
loop_
_entity.id
_entity.type
_entity.pdbx_description
1 polymer ?
#
loop_
_entity_poly.entity_id
_entity_poly.type
_entity_poly.pdbx_seq_one_letter_code
_entity_poly.pdbx_strand_id
1 'polypeptide(L)' 'MKEFKVTYFFDQEHYIRRFVHLDSFEQARELVTAERDQYISFIDSRGIYHEFHTGQVRVTQISEYFREKKSS' A
#
# COMPACT_ATOMS: atom_id res chain seq x y z
N MET A 1 5.61 14.42 6.90
CA MET A 1 5.40 13.12 6.22
C MET A 1 4.91 12.08 7.21
N LYS A 2 3.74 11.53 6.90
CA LYS A 2 3.13 10.38 7.57
C LYS A 2 3.40 9.13 6.73
N GLU A 3 3.40 7.97 7.37
CA GLU A 3 3.48 6.68 6.68
C GLU A 3 2.08 6.09 6.57
N PHE A 4 1.70 5.65 5.38
CA PHE A 4 0.43 4.97 5.14
C PHE A 4 0.71 3.55 4.63
N LYS A 5 0.02 2.59 5.24
CA LYS A 5 0.02 1.20 4.81
C LYS A 5 -1.15 0.99 3.86
N VAL A 6 -0.84 0.60 2.63
CA VAL A 6 -1.81 0.18 1.60
C VAL A 6 -1.76 -1.34 1.51
N THR A 7 -2.91 -1.99 1.68
CA THR A 7 -3.05 -3.44 1.53
C THR A 7 -3.96 -3.74 0.35
N TYR A 8 -3.45 -4.50 -0.62
CA TYR A 8 -4.18 -4.97 -1.79
C TYR A 8 -4.53 -6.45 -1.59
N PHE A 9 -5.83 -6.75 -1.49
CA PHE A 9 -6.33 -8.12 -1.30
C PHE A 9 -6.81 -8.70 -2.63
N PHE A 10 -6.25 -9.83 -3.04
CA PHE A 10 -6.69 -10.59 -4.21
C PHE A 10 -7.71 -11.67 -3.82
N ASP A 11 -7.53 -12.24 -2.63
CA ASP A 11 -8.47 -13.15 -1.97
C ASP A 11 -8.24 -13.13 -0.44
N GLN A 12 -8.68 -14.17 0.29
CA GLN A 12 -8.57 -14.25 1.74
C GLN A 12 -7.13 -14.52 2.23
N GLU A 13 -6.29 -15.16 1.43
CA GLU A 13 -4.95 -15.60 1.79
C GLU A 13 -3.86 -14.76 1.08
N HIS A 14 -4.17 -14.21 -0.09
CA HIS A 14 -3.23 -13.47 -0.92
C HIS A 14 -3.46 -11.96 -0.82
N TYR A 15 -2.49 -11.29 -0.20
CA TYR A 15 -2.44 -9.84 -0.15
C TYR A 15 -1.02 -9.31 -0.27
N ILE A 16 -0.91 -8.11 -0.83
CA ILE A 16 0.34 -7.36 -0.97
C ILE A 16 0.25 -6.09 -0.14
N ARG A 17 1.34 -5.72 0.54
CA ARG A 17 1.44 -4.49 1.34
C ARG A 17 2.45 -3.54 0.72
N ARG A 18 2.03 -2.28 0.56
CA ARG A 18 2.87 -1.16 0.16
C ARG A 18 2.86 -0.11 1.26
N PHE A 19 4.01 0.46 1.57
CA PHE A 19 4.13 1.59 2.48
C PHE A 19 4.43 2.84 1.65
N VAL A 20 3.63 3.89 1.82
CA VAL A 20 3.79 5.16 1.12
C VAL A 20 3.96 6.29 2.13
N HIS A 21 4.83 7.25 1.81
CA HIS A 21 5.13 8.38 2.68
C HIS A 21 4.53 9.63 2.05
N LEU A 22 3.48 10.18 2.66
CA LEU A 22 2.70 11.30 2.13
C LEU A 22 2.28 12.23 3.27
N ASP A 23 1.79 13.41 2.95
CA ASP A 23 1.45 14.40 3.98
C ASP A 23 0.04 14.21 4.56
N SER A 24 -0.86 13.55 3.82
CA SER A 24 -2.24 13.31 4.27
C SER A 24 -2.81 11.99 3.75
N PHE A 25 -3.92 11.56 4.35
CA PHE A 25 -4.65 10.37 3.92
C PHE A 25 -5.29 10.58 2.54
N GLU A 26 -5.73 11.80 2.25
CA GLU A 26 -6.30 12.22 0.98
C GLU A 26 -5.29 12.01 -0.16
N GLN A 27 -4.03 12.42 0.02
CA GLN A 27 -2.97 12.15 -0.96
C GLN A 27 -2.75 10.65 -1.16
N ALA A 28 -2.79 9.84 -0.09
CA ALA A 28 -2.66 8.39 -0.19
C ALA A 28 -3.82 7.76 -0.98
N ARG A 29 -5.04 8.26 -0.78
CA ARG A 29 -6.23 7.84 -1.53
C ARG A 29 -6.15 8.26 -2.99
N GLU A 30 -5.70 9.49 -3.28
CA GLU A 30 -5.53 10.00 -4.65
C GLU A 30 -4.50 9.18 -5.41
N LEU A 31 -3.34 8.88 -4.80
CA LEU A 31 -2.31 8.01 -5.38
C LEU A 31 -2.89 6.65 -5.79
N VAL A 32 -3.54 5.96 -4.85
CA VAL A 32 -4.14 4.64 -5.11
C VAL A 32 -5.25 4.71 -6.15
N THR A 33 -5.97 5.83 -6.24
CA THR A 33 -7.03 6.03 -7.24
C THR A 33 -6.45 6.25 -8.63
N ALA A 34 -5.38 7.06 -8.74
CA ALA A 34 -4.68 7.31 -9.99
C ALA A 34 -4.00 6.04 -10.54
N GLU A 35 -3.68 5.10 -9.65
CA GLU A 35 -3.08 3.81 -10.00
C GLU A 35 -4.09 2.71 -10.34
N ARG A 36 -5.39 3.01 -10.40
CA ARG A 36 -6.41 2.00 -10.71
C ARG A 36 -6.35 1.52 -12.16
N ASP A 37 -6.68 0.24 -12.32
CA ASP A 37 -6.79 -0.45 -13.61
C ASP A 37 -5.51 -0.43 -14.47
N GLN A 38 -4.35 -0.52 -13.81
CA GLN A 38 -3.06 -0.63 -14.48
C GLN A 38 -2.09 -1.49 -13.67
N TYR A 39 -0.94 -1.81 -14.27
CA TYR A 39 0.17 -2.42 -13.53
C TYR A 39 0.85 -1.39 -12.64
N ILE A 40 1.16 -1.79 -11.40
CA ILE A 40 2.09 -1.07 -10.55
C ILE A 40 3.19 -2.00 -10.09
N SER A 41 4.36 -1.43 -9.81
CA SER A 41 5.46 -2.17 -9.20
C SER A 41 6.20 -1.34 -8.17
N PHE A 42 6.75 -2.02 -7.16
CA PHE A 42 7.56 -1.41 -6.12
C PHE A 42 8.42 -2.46 -5.42
N ILE A 43 9.45 -1.98 -4.72
CA ILE A 43 10.29 -2.81 -3.86
C ILE A 43 9.94 -2.51 -2.41
N ASP A 44 9.64 -3.53 -1.62
CA ASP A 44 9.33 -3.36 -0.20
C ASP A 44 10.60 -3.16 0.66
N SER A 45 10.42 -2.87 1.95
CA SER A 45 11.54 -2.65 2.88
C SER A 45 12.41 -3.87 3.12
N ARG A 46 11.99 -5.06 2.68
CA ARG A 46 12.77 -6.31 2.73
C ARG A 46 13.50 -6.58 1.41
N GLY A 47 13.41 -5.67 0.43
CA GLY A 47 14.04 -5.83 -0.88
C GLY A 47 13.26 -6.73 -1.84
N ILE A 48 11.99 -7.04 -1.56
CA ILE A 48 11.17 -7.91 -2.42
C ILE A 48 10.48 -7.04 -3.48
N TYR A 49 10.62 -7.42 -4.75
CA TYR A 49 9.90 -6.82 -5.87
C TYR A 49 8.46 -7.33 -5.91
N HIS A 50 7.51 -6.39 -5.98
CA HIS A 50 6.09 -6.67 -6.18
C HIS A 50 5.66 -6.03 -7.50
N GLU A 51 4.94 -6.78 -8.32
CA GLU A 51 4.28 -6.27 -9.53
C GLU A 51 2.93 -6.97 -9.68
N PHE A 52 1.88 -6.19 -9.96
CA PHE A 52 0.55 -6.73 -10.19
C PHE A 52 -0.35 -5.71 -10.88
N HIS A 53 -1.44 -6.19 -11.47
CA HIS A 53 -2.48 -5.35 -12.06
C HIS A 53 -3.51 -4.96 -11.00
N THR A 54 -3.70 -3.66 -10.77
CA THR A 54 -4.60 -3.15 -9.72
C THR A 54 -6.07 -3.47 -10.01
N GLY A 55 -6.45 -3.66 -11.29
CA GLY A 55 -7.79 -4.12 -11.67
C GLY A 55 -8.14 -5.55 -11.21
N GLN A 56 -7.16 -6.36 -10.78
CA GLN A 56 -7.40 -7.71 -10.23
C GLN A 56 -7.55 -7.71 -8.70
N VAL A 57 -7.34 -6.56 -8.06
CA VAL A 57 -7.47 -6.40 -6.60
C VAL A 57 -8.95 -6.31 -6.24
N ARG A 58 -9.40 -7.15 -5.31
CA ARG A 58 -10.80 -7.17 -4.84
C ARG A 58 -11.07 -6.07 -3.83
N VAL A 59 -10.14 -5.85 -2.90
CA VAL A 59 -10.26 -4.85 -1.84
C VAL A 59 -8.94 -4.13 -1.67
N THR A 60 -8.98 -2.79 -1.62
CA THR A 60 -7.82 -1.98 -1.24
C THR A 60 -8.12 -1.29 0.08
N GLN A 61 -7.25 -1.47 1.07
CA GLN A 61 -7.33 -0.82 2.37
C GLN A 61 -6.16 0.16 2.53
N ILE A 62 -6.45 1.36 3.05
CA ILE A 62 -5.44 2.37 3.41
C ILE A 62 -5.59 2.67 4.89
N SER A 63 -4.49 2.68 5.63
CA SER A 63 -4.46 3.07 7.05
C SER A 63 -3.20 3.86 7.37
N GLU A 64 -3.30 4.90 8.19
CA GLU A 64 -2.10 5.55 8.77
C GLU A 64 -1.34 4.53 9.61
N TYR A 65 -0.04 4.42 9.37
CA TYR A 65 0.83 3.49 10.05
C TYR A 65 1.60 4.22 11.15
N PHE A 66 1.24 3.91 12.39
CA PHE A 66 1.98 4.36 13.56
C PHE A 66 3.00 3.28 13.90
N ARG A 67 4.27 3.54 13.60
CA ARG A 67 5.36 2.70 14.11
C ARG A 67 5.39 2.90 15.63
N GLU A 68 4.83 1.97 16.39
CA GLU A 68 5.06 1.93 17.83
C GLU A 68 6.58 1.89 18.03
N LYS A 69 7.15 2.97 18.56
CA LYS A 69 8.51 2.94 19.08
C LYS A 69 8.47 1.91 20.21
N LYS A 70 9.08 0.74 19.99
CA LYS A 70 9.51 -0.09 21.11
C LYS A 70 10.46 0.77 21.93
N SER A 71 9.99 1.28 23.07
CA SER A 71 10.82 1.80 24.14
C SER A 71 11.77 0.66 24.52
N SER A 72 13.04 0.80 24.15
CA SER A 72 14.11 -0.06 24.65
C SER A 72 14.63 0.51 25.96
#